data_AF-A0A6J1P7F4-F1
#
_entry.id   AF-A0A6J1P7F4-F1
#
_cell.length_a   1.000
_cell.length_b   1.000
_cell.length_c   1.000
_cell.angle_alpha   90.00
_cell.angle_beta   90.00
_cell.angle_gamma   90.00
#
_symmetry.space_group_name_H-M   'P 1'
#
loop_
_entity.id
_entity.type
_entity.pdbx_description
1 polymer ?
#
loop_
_entity_poly.entity_id
_entity_poly.type
_entity_poly.pdbx_seq_one_letter_code
_entity_poly.pdbx_strand_id
1 'polypeptide(L)'
;TKQSLDTNENVSDINDEQENITRITNQSIRKDININIFLVICIIGVSLAILLEIINVQNRSAVYKDNVANRRSYCVYSAYSDVENKNGLLKHVHLVLERLGYEKSTNKTPWTLLWSHDYPFRVLYPNLHRLKTYQKVNHYPGTGFITNKVDLATSNSKYIPPAFKIPKNKKEFLEYAAENRDAVFLEKHNQHRGVYLKNVTEIDLSSGESFVQEYVQKPFLVDGHKFDIGVYVVLTSVDPLRVYWYKGDVLFRYCPAKYYPFDPNNLDKYVVGDDYLPTWEVPSLAHPYTALGFSMKEAFDHYASSK
;
A
#
# COMPACT_ATOMS: atom_id res chain seq x y z
N THR A 1 85.25 -58.17 71.43
CA THR A 1 84.12 -57.35 71.93
C THR A 1 83.79 -56.33 70.86
N LYS A 2 82.74 -56.60 70.06
CA LYS A 2 81.54 -55.75 69.90
C LYS A 2 81.81 -54.27 69.61
N GLN A 3 81.58 -53.82 68.37
CA GLN A 3 80.44 -52.98 67.93
C GLN A 3 80.71 -52.41 66.52
N SER A 4 79.96 -52.87 65.53
CA SER A 4 79.75 -52.23 64.23
C SER A 4 78.33 -52.62 63.81
N LEU A 5 77.56 -51.68 63.24
CA LEU A 5 76.08 -51.66 63.00
C LEU A 5 75.50 -50.56 63.91
N ASP A 6 74.90 -49.46 63.47
CA ASP A 6 74.08 -49.20 62.28
C ASP A 6 74.14 -47.71 61.91
N THR A 7 74.35 -47.37 60.63
CA THR A 7 74.12 -46.01 60.10
C THR A 7 73.56 -45.96 58.68
N ASN A 8 73.15 -47.09 58.08
CA ASN A 8 72.69 -47.11 56.68
C ASN A 8 71.17 -47.37 56.47
N GLU A 9 70.37 -47.61 57.50
CA GLU A 9 68.92 -47.88 57.33
C GLU A 9 68.04 -46.61 57.32
N ASN A 10 68.49 -45.48 57.86
CA ASN A 10 67.63 -44.27 57.95
C ASN A 10 67.61 -43.40 56.67
N VAL A 11 68.48 -43.62 55.68
CA VAL A 11 68.53 -42.81 54.45
C VAL A 11 67.75 -43.45 53.29
N SER A 12 67.58 -44.78 53.29
CA SER A 12 66.75 -45.49 52.31
C SER A 12 65.26 -45.24 52.56
N ASP A 13 64.82 -45.29 53.82
CA ASP A 13 63.39 -45.15 54.17
C ASP A 13 62.86 -43.73 53.88
N ILE A 14 63.68 -42.69 54.08
CA ILE A 14 63.31 -41.30 53.77
C ILE A 14 63.21 -41.06 52.25
N ASN A 15 64.09 -41.68 51.47
CA ASN A 15 64.07 -41.58 50.01
C ASN A 15 62.87 -42.34 49.41
N ASP A 16 62.53 -43.51 49.94
CA ASP A 16 61.35 -44.27 49.51
C ASP A 16 60.03 -43.56 49.87
N GLU A 17 59.96 -42.91 51.03
CA GLU A 17 58.80 -42.12 51.44
C GLU A 17 58.64 -40.85 50.59
N GLN A 18 59.74 -40.15 50.26
CA GLN A 18 59.73 -39.02 49.33
C GLN A 18 59.36 -39.44 47.90
N GLU A 19 59.83 -40.59 47.42
CA GLU A 19 59.44 -41.12 46.11
C GLU A 19 57.95 -41.46 46.07
N ASN A 20 57.41 -42.04 47.13
CA ASN A 20 56.01 -42.43 47.22
C ASN A 20 55.08 -41.21 47.29
N ILE A 21 55.44 -40.18 48.08
CA ILE A 21 54.74 -38.89 48.10
C ILE A 21 54.76 -38.25 46.71
N THR A 22 55.92 -38.23 46.05
CA THR A 22 56.06 -37.66 44.69
C THR A 22 55.21 -38.42 43.67
N ARG A 23 55.12 -39.75 43.76
CA ARG A 23 54.23 -40.58 42.91
C ARG A 23 52.76 -40.28 43.16
N ILE A 24 52.33 -40.17 44.42
CA ILE A 24 50.94 -39.84 44.79
C ILE A 24 50.57 -38.44 44.30
N THR A 25 51.44 -37.45 44.49
CA THR A 25 51.25 -36.08 44.01
C THR A 25 51.17 -36.03 42.48
N ASN A 26 52.06 -36.73 41.77
CA ASN A 26 52.01 -36.82 40.30
C ASN A 26 50.75 -37.53 39.80
N GLN A 27 50.26 -38.53 40.51
CA GLN A 27 49.03 -39.25 40.17
C GLN A 27 47.78 -38.39 40.40
N SER A 28 47.78 -37.58 41.48
CA SER A 28 46.74 -36.56 41.73
C SER A 28 46.75 -35.48 40.65
N ILE A 29 47.91 -34.90 40.33
CA ILE A 29 48.06 -33.89 39.28
C ILE A 29 47.58 -34.44 37.93
N ARG A 30 47.94 -35.68 37.59
CA ARG A 30 47.50 -36.32 36.34
C ARG A 30 45.99 -36.56 36.31
N LYS A 31 45.38 -36.88 37.46
CA LYS A 31 43.92 -37.03 37.60
C LYS A 31 43.22 -35.67 37.43
N ASP A 32 43.73 -34.60 38.03
CA ASP A 32 43.19 -33.25 37.90
C ASP A 32 43.32 -32.72 36.46
N ILE A 33 44.44 -32.98 35.79
CA ILE A 33 44.62 -32.67 34.37
C ILE A 33 43.60 -33.44 33.51
N ASN A 34 43.39 -34.73 33.77
CA ASN A 34 42.41 -35.53 33.03
C ASN A 34 40.96 -35.04 33.27
N ILE A 35 40.62 -34.63 34.49
CA ILE A 35 39.31 -34.04 34.82
C ILE A 35 39.14 -32.69 34.11
N ASN A 36 40.16 -31.84 34.12
CA ASN A 36 40.14 -30.55 33.42
C ASN A 36 40.01 -30.74 31.90
N ILE A 37 40.74 -31.68 31.31
CA ILE A 37 40.61 -32.04 29.89
C ILE A 37 39.17 -32.53 29.59
N PHE A 38 38.62 -33.40 30.43
CA PHE A 38 37.25 -33.88 30.28
C PHE A 38 36.22 -32.74 30.36
N LEU A 39 36.37 -31.82 31.32
CA LEU A 39 35.51 -30.64 31.44
C LEU A 39 35.63 -29.71 30.22
N VAL A 40 36.83 -29.49 29.69
CA VAL A 40 37.04 -28.71 28.47
C VAL A 40 36.36 -29.37 27.26
N ILE A 41 36.48 -30.69 27.12
CA ILE A 41 35.78 -31.45 26.05
C ILE A 41 34.27 -31.31 26.19
N CYS A 42 33.73 -31.40 27.41
CA CYS A 42 32.31 -31.19 27.67
C CYS A 42 31.85 -29.77 27.31
N ILE A 43 32.63 -28.74 27.69
CA ILE A 43 32.32 -27.34 27.36
C ILE A 43 32.32 -27.11 25.85
N ILE A 44 33.31 -27.65 25.13
CA ILE A 44 33.38 -27.57 23.67
C ILE A 44 32.19 -28.29 23.04
N GLY A 45 31.85 -29.49 23.52
CA GLY A 45 30.71 -30.26 23.03
C GLY A 45 29.38 -29.53 23.22
N VAL A 46 29.13 -28.97 24.40
CA VAL A 46 27.92 -28.18 24.69
C VAL A 46 27.88 -26.90 23.86
N SER A 47 29.01 -26.19 23.73
CA SER A 47 29.10 -24.98 22.92
C SER A 47 28.81 -25.25 21.45
N LEU A 48 29.35 -26.36 20.91
CA LEU A 48 29.10 -26.79 19.55
C LEU A 48 27.63 -27.22 19.35
N ALA A 49 27.03 -27.92 20.31
CA ALA A 49 25.63 -28.28 20.26
C ALA A 49 24.70 -27.06 20.26
N ILE A 50 24.98 -26.06 21.10
CA ILE A 50 24.25 -24.78 21.10
C ILE A 50 24.41 -24.07 19.76
N LEU A 51 25.64 -24.01 19.22
CA LEU A 51 25.91 -23.38 17.94
C LEU A 51 25.15 -24.07 16.79
N LEU A 52 25.16 -25.41 16.76
CA LEU A 52 24.41 -26.20 15.78
C LEU A 52 22.91 -25.97 15.89
N GLU A 53 22.38 -25.85 17.11
CA GLU A 53 20.96 -25.56 17.30
C GLU A 53 20.59 -24.14 16.84
N ILE A 54 21.44 -23.15 17.10
CA ILE A 54 21.27 -21.79 16.57
C ILE A 54 21.26 -21.79 15.04
N ILE A 55 22.21 -22.48 14.40
CA ILE A 55 22.28 -22.61 12.94
C ILE A 55 21.04 -23.33 12.39
N ASN A 56 20.59 -24.41 13.04
CA ASN A 56 19.39 -25.14 12.65
C ASN A 56 18.13 -24.28 12.75
N VAL A 57 17.97 -23.51 13.83
CA VAL A 57 16.87 -22.55 14.03
C VAL A 57 16.90 -21.46 12.95
N GLN A 58 18.08 -20.93 12.62
CA GLN A 58 18.25 -19.93 11.56
C GLN A 58 17.89 -20.51 10.18
N ASN A 59 18.35 -21.72 9.86
CA ASN A 59 18.04 -22.41 8.61
C ASN A 59 16.55 -22.70 8.48
N ARG A 60 15.90 -23.23 9.53
CA ARG A 60 14.44 -23.44 9.56
C ARG A 60 13.69 -22.13 9.35
N SER A 61 14.15 -21.05 9.99
CA SER A 61 13.57 -19.72 9.83
C SER A 61 13.74 -19.17 8.40
N ALA A 62 14.87 -19.43 7.76
CA ALA A 62 15.13 -19.04 6.37
C ALA A 62 14.24 -19.82 5.40
N VAL A 63 14.16 -21.14 5.53
CA VAL A 63 13.28 -22.01 4.72
C VAL A 63 11.81 -21.63 4.92
N TYR A 64 11.39 -21.35 6.16
CA TYR A 64 10.03 -20.88 6.44
C TYR A 64 9.74 -19.54 5.76
N LYS A 65 10.65 -18.56 5.84
CA LYS A 65 10.51 -17.27 5.17
C LYS A 65 10.41 -17.42 3.65
N ASP A 66 11.21 -18.30 3.06
CA ASP A 66 11.21 -18.56 1.62
C ASP A 66 9.90 -19.21 1.16
N ASN A 67 9.41 -20.21 1.91
CA ASN A 67 8.10 -20.82 1.66
C ASN A 67 6.94 -19.81 1.78
N VAL A 68 7.00 -18.91 2.77
CA VAL A 68 6.00 -17.85 2.94
C VAL A 68 6.08 -16.81 1.81
N ALA A 69 7.28 -16.46 1.36
CA ALA A 69 7.47 -15.52 0.25
C ALA A 69 6.97 -16.10 -1.09
N ASN A 70 7.11 -17.43 -1.27
CA ASN A 70 6.65 -18.14 -2.47
C ASN A 70 5.13 -18.42 -2.46
N ARG A 71 4.50 -18.49 -1.27
CA ARG A 71 3.05 -18.66 -1.17
C ARG A 71 2.34 -17.35 -1.51
N ARG A 72 1.63 -17.32 -2.63
CA ARG A 72 0.78 -16.17 -3.02
C ARG A 72 -0.41 -16.09 -2.08
N SER A 73 -0.27 -15.36 -0.98
CA SER A 73 -1.37 -15.14 -0.04
C SER A 73 -1.81 -13.66 -0.01
N TYR A 74 -3.11 -13.41 0.08
CA TYR A 74 -3.66 -12.07 0.09
C TYR A 74 -4.62 -11.81 1.27
N CYS A 75 -4.68 -10.58 1.76
CA CYS A 75 -5.72 -10.11 2.66
C CYS A 75 -6.38 -8.86 2.08
N VAL A 76 -7.66 -8.67 2.41
CA VAL A 76 -8.43 -7.48 2.02
C VAL A 76 -8.81 -6.72 3.28
N TYR A 77 -8.70 -5.41 3.25
CA TYR A 77 -8.94 -4.55 4.41
C TYR A 77 -9.87 -3.40 4.06
N SER A 78 -10.81 -3.11 4.97
CA SER A 78 -11.59 -1.87 5.01
C SER A 78 -11.77 -1.47 6.48
N ALA A 79 -11.69 -0.17 6.75
CA ALA A 79 -11.92 0.37 8.09
C ALA A 79 -13.41 0.47 8.43
N TYR A 80 -14.29 0.47 7.42
CA TYR A 80 -15.70 0.85 7.58
C TYR A 80 -16.69 -0.19 7.07
N SER A 81 -16.22 -1.25 6.44
CA SER A 81 -17.11 -2.23 5.79
C SER A 81 -16.60 -3.64 5.95
N ASP A 82 -17.53 -4.58 6.04
CA ASP A 82 -17.20 -6.00 5.91
C ASP A 82 -16.79 -6.30 4.47
N VAL A 83 -15.49 -6.53 4.29
CA VAL A 83 -14.86 -6.94 3.04
C VAL A 83 -14.44 -8.40 3.06
N GLU A 84 -14.77 -9.15 4.12
CA GLU A 84 -14.47 -10.58 4.18
C GLU A 84 -15.49 -11.40 3.38
N ASN A 85 -16.72 -10.90 3.26
CA ASN A 85 -17.79 -11.49 2.47
C ASN A 85 -17.50 -11.42 0.96
N LYS A 86 -17.29 -12.58 0.33
CA LYS A 86 -17.03 -12.69 -1.12
C LYS A 86 -18.18 -12.22 -2.02
N ASN A 87 -19.38 -12.03 -1.48
CA ASN A 87 -20.54 -11.50 -2.20
C ASN A 87 -20.79 -10.01 -1.93
N GLY A 88 -19.95 -9.38 -1.10
CA GLY A 88 -20.11 -7.99 -0.67
C GLY A 88 -19.23 -6.99 -1.45
N LEU A 89 -18.88 -5.91 -0.75
CA LEU A 89 -17.95 -4.89 -1.23
C LEU A 89 -16.61 -5.56 -1.61
N LEU A 90 -15.98 -5.12 -2.70
CA LEU A 90 -14.73 -5.68 -3.23
C LEU A 90 -14.79 -7.16 -3.69
N LYS A 91 -15.97 -7.76 -3.90
CA LYS A 91 -16.09 -9.13 -4.46
C LYS A 91 -15.19 -9.39 -5.68
N HIS A 92 -15.06 -8.41 -6.57
CA HIS A 92 -14.26 -8.55 -7.79
C HIS A 92 -12.76 -8.66 -7.50
N VAL A 93 -12.27 -8.02 -6.42
CA VAL A 93 -10.88 -8.15 -5.96
C VAL A 93 -10.63 -9.59 -5.55
N HIS A 94 -11.50 -10.17 -4.72
CA HIS A 94 -11.40 -11.57 -4.31
C HIS A 94 -11.40 -12.52 -5.51
N LEU A 95 -12.37 -12.36 -6.42
CA LEU A 95 -12.50 -13.21 -7.60
C LEU A 95 -11.26 -13.14 -8.50
N VAL A 96 -10.72 -11.95 -8.74
CA VAL A 96 -9.52 -11.79 -9.57
C VAL A 96 -8.29 -12.41 -8.90
N LEU A 97 -8.07 -12.14 -7.61
CA LEU A 97 -6.92 -12.68 -6.90
C LEU A 97 -6.96 -14.21 -6.82
N GLU A 98 -8.12 -14.79 -6.54
CA GLU A 98 -8.31 -16.25 -6.52
C GLU A 98 -8.07 -16.87 -7.90
N ARG A 99 -8.54 -16.24 -8.97
CA ARG A 99 -8.24 -16.67 -10.35
C ARG A 99 -6.76 -16.61 -10.69
N LEU A 100 -6.02 -15.67 -10.08
CA LEU A 100 -4.56 -15.55 -10.23
C LEU A 100 -3.77 -16.53 -9.33
N GLY A 101 -4.46 -17.39 -8.58
CA GLY A 101 -3.88 -18.38 -7.69
C GLY A 101 -3.43 -17.82 -6.34
N TYR A 102 -3.97 -16.66 -5.92
CA TYR A 102 -3.77 -16.18 -4.56
C TYR A 102 -4.71 -16.88 -3.59
N GLU A 103 -4.16 -17.29 -2.45
CA GLU A 103 -4.90 -17.88 -1.35
C GLU A 103 -5.25 -16.83 -0.31
N LYS A 104 -6.52 -16.82 0.13
CA LYS A 104 -6.97 -15.85 1.13
C LYS A 104 -6.28 -16.12 2.47
N SER A 105 -5.69 -15.07 3.04
CA SER A 105 -5.05 -15.03 4.35
C SER A 105 -5.95 -14.31 5.35
N THR A 106 -5.77 -14.61 6.63
CA THR A 106 -6.38 -13.88 7.74
C THR A 106 -5.37 -12.93 8.39
N ASN A 107 -5.84 -12.08 9.30
CA ASN A 107 -4.99 -11.20 10.11
C ASN A 107 -4.02 -11.97 11.03
N LYS A 108 -4.21 -13.30 11.18
CA LYS A 108 -3.37 -14.18 12.00
C LYS A 108 -2.31 -14.93 11.20
N THR A 109 -2.37 -14.87 9.86
CA THR A 109 -1.47 -15.62 8.97
C THR A 109 -0.59 -14.68 8.14
N PRO A 110 0.63 -15.09 7.78
CA PRO A 110 1.49 -14.30 6.92
C PRO A 110 0.83 -14.02 5.55
N TRP A 111 0.95 -12.78 5.08
CA TRP A 111 0.41 -12.32 3.81
C TRP A 111 1.51 -11.80 2.90
N THR A 112 1.33 -11.95 1.59
CA THR A 112 2.22 -11.39 0.54
C THR A 112 1.62 -10.19 -0.17
N LEU A 113 0.29 -10.08 -0.21
CA LEU A 113 -0.44 -8.94 -0.75
C LEU A 113 -1.49 -8.45 0.25
N LEU A 114 -1.43 -7.16 0.60
CA LEU A 114 -2.51 -6.47 1.28
C LEU A 114 -3.24 -5.59 0.27
N TRP A 115 -4.53 -5.88 0.09
CA TRP A 115 -5.44 -5.04 -0.69
C TRP A 115 -6.32 -4.21 0.24
N SER A 116 -5.97 -2.95 0.42
CA SER A 116 -6.74 -2.01 1.25
C SER A 116 -7.73 -1.22 0.39
N HIS A 117 -8.99 -1.16 0.83
CA HIS A 117 -9.98 -0.23 0.31
C HIS A 117 -9.58 1.22 0.63
N ASP A 118 -9.43 1.51 1.93
CA ASP A 118 -9.09 2.83 2.44
C ASP A 118 -7.59 3.07 2.42
N TYR A 119 -7.15 4.33 2.57
CA TYR A 119 -5.73 4.66 2.65
C TYR A 119 -5.10 4.07 3.93
N PRO A 120 -4.21 3.06 3.83
CA PRO A 120 -3.88 2.22 4.98
C PRO A 120 -2.78 2.82 5.87
N PHE A 121 -1.99 3.78 5.37
CA PHE A 121 -0.83 4.32 6.09
C PHE A 121 -1.19 5.29 7.23
N ARG A 122 -2.48 5.49 7.54
CA ARG A 122 -2.91 6.16 8.78
C ARG A 122 -3.17 5.14 9.87
N VAL A 123 -4.09 4.20 9.62
CA VAL A 123 -4.55 3.23 10.63
C VAL A 123 -3.57 2.07 10.81
N LEU A 124 -2.99 1.58 9.71
CA LEU A 124 -2.09 0.42 9.71
C LEU A 124 -0.61 0.81 9.74
N TYR A 125 -0.28 2.07 9.94
CA TYR A 125 1.11 2.57 9.96
C TYR A 125 2.08 1.74 10.82
N PRO A 126 1.73 1.33 12.06
CA PRO A 126 2.62 0.51 12.89
C PRO A 126 2.99 -0.85 12.27
N ASN A 127 2.21 -1.34 11.31
CA ASN A 127 2.50 -2.59 10.61
C ASN A 127 3.16 -2.35 9.24
N LEU A 128 2.82 -1.25 8.57
CA LEU A 128 3.28 -0.96 7.21
C LEU A 128 4.66 -0.30 7.11
N HIS A 129 5.18 0.33 8.18
CA HIS A 129 6.55 0.86 8.16
C HIS A 129 7.64 -0.23 8.19
N ARG A 130 7.28 -1.51 8.41
CA ARG A 130 8.21 -2.66 8.48
C ARG A 130 7.88 -3.75 7.48
N LEU A 131 7.36 -3.38 6.30
CA LEU A 131 7.07 -4.32 5.23
C LEU A 131 8.31 -5.13 4.86
N LYS A 132 8.11 -6.43 4.62
CA LYS A 132 9.15 -7.30 4.08
C LYS A 132 9.26 -7.09 2.57
N THR A 133 10.42 -7.42 2.01
CA THR A 133 10.72 -7.22 0.57
C THR A 133 9.76 -7.96 -0.37
N TYR A 134 9.15 -9.06 0.07
CA TYR A 134 8.16 -9.81 -0.71
C TYR A 134 6.73 -9.27 -0.58
N GLN A 135 6.45 -8.44 0.42
CA GLN A 135 5.12 -7.93 0.72
C GLN A 135 4.76 -6.74 -0.19
N LYS A 136 3.52 -6.72 -0.67
CA LYS A 136 2.99 -5.68 -1.53
C LYS A 136 1.72 -5.09 -0.93
N VAL A 137 1.52 -3.79 -1.14
CA VAL A 137 0.30 -3.05 -0.77
C VAL A 137 -0.16 -2.28 -2.01
N ASN A 138 -1.47 -2.21 -2.25
CA ASN A 138 -2.06 -1.51 -3.40
C ASN A 138 -2.11 0.02 -3.25
N HIS A 139 -1.36 0.62 -2.33
CA HIS A 139 -1.30 2.06 -2.09
C HIS A 139 0.15 2.51 -1.92
N TYR A 140 0.45 3.75 -2.33
CA TYR A 140 1.70 4.43 -1.99
C TYR A 140 1.50 5.40 -0.82
N PRO A 141 2.48 5.53 0.09
CA PRO A 141 2.47 6.60 1.08
C PRO A 141 2.45 7.98 0.38
N GLY A 142 1.63 8.89 0.86
CA GLY A 142 1.57 10.28 0.37
C GLY A 142 0.71 10.49 -0.88
N THR A 143 0.04 9.46 -1.42
CA THR A 143 -0.85 9.62 -2.61
C THR A 143 -1.98 10.62 -2.41
N GLY A 144 -2.31 10.96 -1.15
CA GLY A 144 -3.25 12.02 -0.82
C GLY A 144 -2.98 13.34 -1.54
N PHE A 145 -1.72 13.69 -1.86
CA PHE A 145 -1.40 14.91 -2.59
C PHE A 145 -2.00 14.96 -4.01
N ILE A 146 -2.20 13.81 -4.65
CA ILE A 146 -2.77 13.72 -6.00
C ILE A 146 -4.22 13.20 -6.01
N THR A 147 -4.70 12.60 -4.92
CA THR A 147 -6.08 12.08 -4.80
C THR A 147 -7.00 12.97 -3.98
N ASN A 148 -6.46 13.91 -3.19
CA ASN A 148 -7.27 14.92 -2.49
C ASN A 148 -7.83 15.91 -3.51
N LYS A 149 -9.16 16.04 -3.52
CA LYS A 149 -9.91 16.92 -4.43
C LYS A 149 -9.39 18.35 -4.45
N VAL A 150 -9.15 18.94 -3.28
CA VAL A 150 -8.77 20.35 -3.15
C VAL A 150 -7.31 20.56 -3.55
N ASP A 151 -6.42 19.70 -3.08
CA ASP A 151 -4.99 19.80 -3.40
C ASP A 151 -4.72 19.54 -4.90
N LEU A 152 -5.43 18.58 -5.51
CA LEU A 152 -5.33 18.32 -6.95
C LEU A 152 -5.88 19.50 -7.76
N ALA A 153 -7.07 19.98 -7.43
CA ALA A 153 -7.71 21.06 -8.18
C ALA A 153 -6.89 22.36 -8.16
N THR A 154 -6.16 22.61 -7.06
CA THR A 154 -5.34 23.80 -6.86
C THR A 154 -3.86 23.59 -7.20
N SER A 155 -3.53 22.44 -7.79
CA SER A 155 -2.18 22.16 -8.27
C SER A 155 -1.85 22.97 -9.51
N ASN A 156 -0.58 23.36 -9.67
CA ASN A 156 -0.14 24.13 -10.83
C ASN A 156 -0.01 23.23 -12.07
N SER A 157 -1.11 23.05 -12.79
CA SER A 157 -1.17 22.25 -14.02
C SER A 157 -1.99 22.96 -15.08
N LYS A 158 -1.43 23.09 -16.29
CA LYS A 158 -2.14 23.65 -17.45
C LYS A 158 -3.34 22.82 -17.92
N TYR A 159 -3.48 21.59 -17.43
CA TYR A 159 -4.58 20.68 -17.79
C TYR A 159 -5.73 20.70 -16.77
N ILE A 160 -5.61 21.49 -15.70
CA ILE A 160 -6.62 21.61 -14.64
C ILE A 160 -7.16 23.05 -14.69
N PRO A 161 -8.49 23.25 -14.76
CA PRO A 161 -9.06 24.60 -14.72
C PRO A 161 -8.68 25.32 -13.43
N PRO A 162 -8.38 26.64 -13.48
CA PRO A 162 -8.00 27.44 -12.32
C PRO A 162 -8.95 27.24 -11.14
N ALA A 163 -8.37 27.00 -9.95
CA ALA A 163 -9.12 26.78 -8.73
C ALA A 163 -8.46 27.49 -7.54
N PHE A 164 -9.29 27.92 -6.59
CA PHE A 164 -8.90 28.79 -5.49
C PHE A 164 -9.44 28.22 -4.18
N LYS A 165 -8.54 27.99 -3.21
CA LYS A 165 -8.94 27.58 -1.86
C LYS A 165 -9.56 28.77 -1.15
N ILE A 166 -10.80 28.67 -0.72
CA ILE A 166 -11.45 29.72 0.07
C ILE A 166 -11.30 29.40 1.56
N PRO A 167 -11.05 30.39 2.45
CA PRO A 167 -10.83 31.82 2.18
C PRO A 167 -9.38 32.18 1.78
N LYS A 168 -8.45 31.21 1.81
CA LYS A 168 -7.00 31.45 1.68
C LYS A 168 -6.60 32.24 0.41
N ASN A 169 -7.16 31.90 -0.74
CA ASN A 169 -6.89 32.48 -2.05
C ASN A 169 -8.00 33.47 -2.49
N LYS A 170 -8.75 34.05 -1.55
CA LYS A 170 -9.87 34.96 -1.87
C LYS A 170 -9.46 36.13 -2.76
N LYS A 171 -8.34 36.80 -2.45
CA LYS A 171 -7.86 37.96 -3.23
C LYS A 171 -7.55 37.56 -4.68
N GLU A 172 -6.80 36.48 -4.83
CA GLU A 172 -6.38 35.92 -6.11
C GLU A 172 -7.59 35.49 -6.96
N PHE A 173 -8.60 34.87 -6.34
CA PHE A 173 -9.86 34.55 -7.00
C PHE A 173 -10.58 35.79 -7.52
N LEU A 174 -10.71 36.84 -6.70
CA LEU A 174 -11.42 38.06 -7.10
C LEU A 174 -10.70 38.81 -8.22
N GLU A 175 -9.36 38.85 -8.18
CA GLU A 175 -8.53 39.42 -9.26
C GLU A 175 -8.74 38.62 -10.56
N TYR A 176 -8.64 37.29 -10.49
CA TYR A 176 -8.86 36.41 -11.63
C TYR A 176 -10.26 36.58 -12.24
N ALA A 177 -11.30 36.62 -11.40
CA ALA A 177 -12.67 36.79 -11.85
C ALA A 177 -12.93 38.18 -12.46
N ALA A 178 -12.26 39.23 -11.99
CA ALA A 178 -12.36 40.57 -12.54
C ALA A 178 -11.70 40.68 -13.93
N GLU A 179 -10.59 39.96 -14.14
CA GLU A 179 -9.89 39.86 -15.42
C GLU A 179 -10.64 38.97 -16.43
N ASN A 180 -11.33 37.94 -15.94
CA ASN A 180 -12.03 36.95 -16.77
C ASN A 180 -13.56 37.06 -16.60
N ARG A 181 -14.15 38.15 -17.11
CA ARG A 181 -15.57 38.48 -16.88
C ARG A 181 -16.57 37.46 -17.43
N ASP A 182 -16.19 36.72 -18.47
CA ASP A 182 -17.03 35.68 -19.06
C ASP A 182 -16.86 34.32 -18.36
N ALA A 183 -15.95 34.21 -17.38
CA ALA A 183 -15.75 32.98 -16.64
C ALA A 183 -16.93 32.69 -15.72
N VAL A 184 -17.26 31.40 -15.63
CA VAL A 184 -18.30 30.87 -14.75
C VAL A 184 -17.62 29.99 -13.71
N PHE A 185 -18.11 29.96 -12.48
CA PHE A 185 -17.43 29.28 -11.38
C PHE A 185 -18.31 28.22 -10.71
N LEU A 186 -17.68 27.09 -10.37
CA LEU A 186 -18.24 26.06 -9.51
C LEU A 186 -17.76 26.28 -8.08
N GLU A 187 -18.70 26.38 -7.15
CA GLU A 187 -18.42 26.16 -5.73
C GLU A 187 -18.51 24.67 -5.42
N LYS A 188 -17.43 24.10 -4.86
CA LYS A 188 -17.32 22.69 -4.54
C LYS A 188 -17.02 22.52 -3.07
N HIS A 189 -17.90 21.85 -2.33
CA HIS A 189 -17.64 21.52 -0.94
C HIS A 189 -16.52 20.50 -0.78
N ASN A 190 -15.77 20.63 0.31
CA ASN A 190 -14.60 19.83 0.61
C ASN A 190 -14.96 18.41 1.06
N GLN A 191 -16.10 18.23 1.74
CA GLN A 191 -16.46 16.98 2.42
C GLN A 191 -17.71 16.26 1.88
N HIS A 192 -18.59 16.96 1.16
CA HIS A 192 -19.83 16.39 0.62
C HIS A 192 -20.02 16.69 -0.86
N ARG A 193 -21.02 16.04 -1.48
CA ARG A 193 -21.32 16.11 -2.93
C ARG A 193 -22.00 17.43 -3.36
N GLY A 194 -21.75 18.53 -2.66
CA GLY A 194 -22.24 19.85 -3.05
C GLY A 194 -21.36 20.44 -4.15
N VAL A 195 -21.92 20.57 -5.36
CA VAL A 195 -21.28 21.23 -6.51
C VAL A 195 -22.32 22.12 -7.16
N TYR A 196 -22.10 23.44 -7.11
CA TYR A 196 -23.07 24.42 -7.60
C TYR A 196 -22.39 25.44 -8.48
N LEU A 197 -23.03 25.78 -9.58
CA LEU A 197 -22.68 26.99 -10.32
C LEU A 197 -23.15 28.20 -9.56
N LYS A 198 -22.24 29.15 -9.33
CA LYS A 198 -22.54 30.38 -8.60
C LYS A 198 -21.89 31.56 -9.29
N ASN A 199 -22.58 32.70 -9.26
CA ASN A 199 -21.97 33.96 -9.60
C ASN A 199 -20.93 34.33 -8.53
N VAL A 200 -19.92 35.11 -8.90
CA VAL A 200 -18.85 35.57 -7.98
C VAL A 200 -19.43 36.21 -6.71
N THR A 201 -20.55 36.93 -6.84
CA THR A 201 -21.25 37.61 -5.74
C THR A 201 -22.02 36.68 -4.80
N GLU A 202 -22.32 35.45 -5.22
CA GLU A 202 -23.11 34.46 -4.47
C GLU A 202 -22.24 33.42 -3.74
N ILE A 203 -20.95 33.39 -4.03
CA ILE A 203 -19.99 32.47 -3.41
C ILE A 203 -19.70 32.94 -1.98
N ASP A 204 -19.79 32.02 -1.02
CA ASP A 204 -19.34 32.29 0.34
C ASP A 204 -17.80 32.27 0.40
N LEU A 205 -17.21 33.46 0.43
CA LEU A 205 -15.76 33.64 0.47
C LEU A 205 -15.16 33.53 1.88
N SER A 206 -15.91 33.02 2.86
CA SER A 206 -15.53 32.99 4.28
C SER A 206 -15.58 31.60 4.94
N SER A 207 -16.44 30.68 4.48
CA SER A 207 -16.72 29.40 5.18
C SER A 207 -15.50 28.49 5.38
N GLY A 208 -14.52 28.51 4.47
CA GLY A 208 -13.41 27.55 4.49
C GLY A 208 -13.80 26.11 4.16
N GLU A 209 -15.08 25.86 3.88
CA GLU A 209 -15.65 24.54 3.65
C GLU A 209 -15.75 24.18 2.16
N SER A 210 -15.45 25.14 1.29
CA SER A 210 -15.48 24.99 -0.16
C SER A 210 -14.20 25.51 -0.82
N PHE A 211 -14.02 25.12 -2.07
CA PHE A 211 -13.11 25.76 -2.99
C PHE A 211 -13.87 26.12 -4.27
N VAL A 212 -13.38 27.14 -4.96
CA VAL A 212 -13.97 27.62 -6.20
C VAL A 212 -13.12 27.14 -7.36
N GLN A 213 -13.74 26.70 -8.44
CA GLN A 213 -13.03 26.31 -9.67
C GLN A 213 -13.74 26.85 -10.90
N GLU A 214 -12.98 27.34 -11.86
CA GLU A 214 -13.53 27.74 -13.15
C GLU A 214 -14.25 26.58 -13.83
N TYR A 215 -15.43 26.87 -14.36
CA TYR A 215 -16.28 25.94 -15.06
C TYR A 215 -15.95 25.89 -16.55
N VAL A 216 -15.77 24.68 -17.08
CA VAL A 216 -15.59 24.47 -18.52
C VAL A 216 -16.95 24.62 -19.23
N GLN A 217 -17.21 25.81 -19.77
CA GLN A 217 -18.51 26.20 -20.32
C GLN A 217 -18.86 25.55 -21.66
N LYS A 218 -17.86 25.15 -22.45
CA LYS A 218 -18.01 24.54 -23.78
C LYS A 218 -17.44 23.12 -23.80
N PRO A 219 -18.02 22.17 -23.03
CA PRO A 219 -17.56 20.79 -23.05
C PRO A 219 -17.87 20.12 -24.40
N PHE A 220 -17.12 19.08 -24.76
CA PHE A 220 -17.56 18.16 -25.82
C PHE A 220 -18.84 17.46 -25.37
N LEU A 221 -19.81 17.35 -26.27
CA LEU A 221 -21.12 16.76 -25.99
C LEU A 221 -21.32 15.52 -26.86
N VAL A 222 -21.90 14.47 -26.30
CA VAL A 222 -22.41 13.33 -27.07
C VAL A 222 -23.93 13.41 -27.05
N ASP A 223 -24.53 13.60 -28.22
CA ASP A 223 -25.98 13.75 -28.41
C ASP A 223 -26.62 14.85 -27.55
N GLY A 224 -25.82 15.88 -27.26
CA GLY A 224 -26.20 17.01 -26.41
C GLY A 224 -25.97 16.77 -24.92
N HIS A 225 -25.49 15.60 -24.50
CA HIS A 225 -25.18 15.30 -23.10
C HIS A 225 -23.72 15.61 -22.78
N LYS A 226 -23.50 16.33 -21.68
CA LYS A 226 -22.17 16.45 -21.06
C LYS A 226 -21.80 15.11 -20.44
N PHE A 227 -20.51 14.81 -20.32
CA PHE A 227 -20.05 13.58 -19.66
C PHE A 227 -18.71 13.79 -18.98
N ASP A 228 -18.33 12.81 -18.16
CA ASP A 228 -16.95 12.62 -17.71
C ASP A 228 -16.40 11.25 -18.11
N ILE A 229 -15.08 11.12 -18.00
CA ILE A 229 -14.32 9.92 -18.36
C ILE A 229 -13.51 9.45 -17.15
N GLY A 230 -13.77 8.23 -16.70
CA GLY A 230 -12.95 7.51 -15.72
C GLY A 230 -11.89 6.66 -16.41
N VAL A 231 -10.62 7.10 -16.32
CA VAL A 231 -9.46 6.35 -16.83
C VAL A 231 -8.78 5.62 -15.69
N TYR A 232 -8.49 4.34 -15.87
CA TYR A 232 -7.78 3.53 -14.87
C TYR A 232 -6.27 3.60 -15.08
N VAL A 233 -5.54 4.04 -14.05
CA VAL A 233 -4.08 4.19 -14.06
C VAL A 233 -3.48 3.36 -12.92
N VAL A 234 -2.38 2.67 -13.20
CA VAL A 234 -1.60 1.90 -12.22
C VAL A 234 -0.20 2.47 -12.14
N LEU A 235 0.17 2.92 -10.94
CA LEU A 235 1.53 3.23 -10.55
C LEU A 235 2.17 1.96 -9.98
N THR A 236 3.26 1.49 -10.58
CA THR A 236 3.95 0.24 -10.15
C THR A 236 5.29 0.49 -9.48
N SER A 237 5.86 1.67 -9.69
CA SER A 237 7.07 2.14 -9.01
C SER A 237 7.10 3.66 -9.00
N VAL A 238 7.63 4.24 -7.92
CA VAL A 238 7.93 5.68 -7.83
C VAL A 238 9.41 5.96 -8.06
N ASP A 239 10.28 4.95 -7.90
CA ASP A 239 11.72 5.06 -8.07
C ASP A 239 12.30 3.77 -8.68
N PRO A 240 12.54 3.71 -10.01
CA PRO A 240 12.19 4.73 -10.99
C PRO A 240 10.67 4.81 -11.19
N LEU A 241 10.17 5.98 -11.61
CA LEU A 241 8.75 6.18 -11.88
C LEU A 241 8.25 5.27 -13.01
N ARG A 242 7.22 4.47 -12.75
CA ARG A 242 6.59 3.57 -13.73
C ARG A 242 5.07 3.63 -13.63
N VAL A 243 4.46 4.24 -14.63
CA VAL A 243 3.01 4.48 -14.74
C VAL A 243 2.44 3.79 -15.97
N TYR A 244 1.32 3.11 -15.82
CA TYR A 244 0.56 2.50 -16.91
C TYR A 244 -0.88 2.96 -16.85
N TRP A 245 -1.53 3.09 -18.00
CA TRP A 245 -2.97 3.29 -18.07
C TRP A 245 -3.60 2.11 -18.78
N TYR A 246 -4.76 1.69 -18.30
CA TYR A 246 -5.51 0.57 -18.85
C TYR A 246 -6.13 0.98 -20.18
N LYS A 247 -5.83 0.22 -21.25
CA LYS A 247 -6.34 0.49 -22.59
C LYS A 247 -7.60 -0.30 -22.95
N GLY A 248 -8.00 -1.26 -22.11
CA GLY A 248 -9.08 -2.19 -22.45
C GLY A 248 -10.44 -1.51 -22.49
N ASP A 249 -10.77 -0.67 -21.50
CA ASP A 249 -11.97 0.15 -21.50
C ASP A 249 -11.80 1.37 -20.58
N VAL A 250 -12.71 2.33 -20.68
CA VAL A 250 -12.84 3.48 -19.77
C VAL A 250 -14.29 3.63 -19.34
N LEU A 251 -14.51 4.24 -18.18
CA LEU A 251 -15.86 4.52 -17.72
C LEU A 251 -16.35 5.84 -18.32
N PHE A 252 -17.36 5.80 -19.16
CA PHE A 252 -18.09 7.01 -19.57
C PHE A 252 -19.37 7.15 -18.74
N ARG A 253 -19.63 8.38 -18.27
CA ARG A 253 -20.86 8.70 -17.53
C ARG A 253 -21.44 10.00 -18.05
N TYR A 254 -22.68 9.95 -18.52
CA TYR A 254 -23.32 11.09 -19.16
C TYR A 254 -24.30 11.76 -18.19
N CYS A 255 -24.38 13.08 -18.27
CA CYS A 255 -25.41 13.87 -17.61
C CYS A 255 -26.80 13.45 -18.12
N PRO A 256 -27.79 13.19 -17.25
CA PRO A 256 -29.12 12.73 -17.68
C PRO A 256 -29.85 13.72 -18.58
N ALA A 257 -29.66 15.02 -18.36
CA ALA A 257 -30.27 16.07 -19.17
C ALA A 257 -29.32 16.62 -20.23
N LYS A 258 -29.88 17.01 -21.38
CA LYS A 258 -29.12 17.70 -22.43
C LYS A 258 -28.61 19.05 -21.95
N TYR A 259 -27.37 19.34 -22.28
CA TYR A 259 -26.64 20.53 -21.86
C TYR A 259 -27.31 21.83 -22.33
N TYR A 260 -27.79 21.86 -23.58
CA TYR A 260 -28.48 23.01 -24.16
C TYR A 260 -30.00 22.80 -24.30
N PRO A 261 -30.83 23.84 -24.11
CA PRO A 261 -30.46 25.15 -23.55
C PRO A 261 -29.95 25.02 -22.12
N PHE A 262 -28.95 25.83 -21.78
CA PHE A 262 -28.23 25.71 -20.51
C PHE A 262 -29.05 26.30 -19.37
N ASP A 263 -29.12 25.57 -18.26
CA ASP A 263 -29.82 25.99 -17.04
C ASP A 263 -28.93 25.66 -15.82
N PRO A 264 -28.37 26.68 -15.13
CA PRO A 264 -27.48 26.47 -13.98
C PRO A 264 -28.22 25.90 -12.75
N ASN A 265 -29.55 25.98 -12.71
CA ASN A 265 -30.36 25.42 -11.61
C ASN A 265 -30.60 23.91 -11.77
N ASN A 266 -30.35 23.36 -12.97
CA ASN A 266 -30.52 21.95 -13.24
C ASN A 266 -29.17 21.22 -13.23
N LEU A 267 -28.87 20.57 -12.11
CA LEU A 267 -27.62 19.82 -11.91
C LEU A 267 -27.43 18.70 -12.94
N ASP A 268 -28.50 18.04 -13.38
CA ASP A 268 -28.45 16.91 -14.32
C ASP A 268 -27.96 17.31 -15.71
N LYS A 269 -27.80 18.61 -15.99
CA LYS A 269 -27.18 19.12 -17.21
C LYS A 269 -25.66 19.20 -17.13
N TYR A 270 -25.09 19.39 -15.94
CA TYR A 270 -23.67 19.74 -15.80
C TYR A 270 -22.90 19.01 -14.69
N VAL A 271 -23.57 18.28 -13.80
CA VAL A 271 -22.98 17.42 -12.79
C VAL A 271 -23.32 15.97 -13.13
N VAL A 272 -22.31 15.11 -13.12
CA VAL A 272 -22.49 13.67 -13.29
C VAL A 272 -22.73 13.05 -11.90
N GLY A 273 -23.96 12.62 -11.65
CA GLY A 273 -24.40 11.98 -10.42
C GLY A 273 -24.26 10.45 -10.44
N ASP A 274 -24.82 9.79 -9.42
CA ASP A 274 -24.90 8.31 -9.37
C ASP A 274 -25.98 7.77 -10.34
N ASP A 275 -26.95 8.61 -10.69
CA ASP A 275 -28.04 8.41 -11.64
C ASP A 275 -27.69 8.86 -13.07
N TYR A 276 -26.39 8.84 -13.41
CA TYR A 276 -25.91 9.20 -14.73
C TYR A 276 -26.57 8.36 -15.83
N LEU A 277 -26.73 8.96 -17.01
CA LEU A 277 -27.18 8.27 -18.23
C LEU A 277 -26.06 7.33 -18.70
N PRO A 278 -26.28 6.01 -18.75
CA PRO A 278 -25.24 5.07 -19.14
C PRO A 278 -25.05 5.01 -20.67
N THR A 279 -23.86 4.56 -21.10
CA THR A 279 -23.48 4.47 -22.52
C THR A 279 -24.51 3.77 -23.41
N TRP A 280 -25.14 2.69 -22.92
CA TRP A 280 -26.13 1.93 -23.69
C TRP A 280 -27.48 2.63 -23.85
N GLU A 281 -27.71 3.74 -23.15
CA GLU A 281 -28.93 4.57 -23.28
C GLU A 281 -28.68 5.86 -24.09
N VAL A 282 -27.43 6.20 -24.38
CA VAL A 282 -27.11 7.33 -25.25
C VAL A 282 -27.40 6.96 -26.71
N PRO A 283 -28.29 7.68 -27.44
CA PRO A 283 -28.83 7.21 -28.73
C PRO A 283 -27.79 6.77 -29.77
N SER A 284 -26.75 7.57 -29.99
CA SER A 284 -25.71 7.27 -30.98
C SER A 284 -24.69 6.23 -30.52
N LEU A 285 -24.66 5.89 -29.23
CA LEU A 285 -23.75 4.89 -28.65
C LEU A 285 -24.42 3.55 -28.38
N ALA A 286 -25.74 3.55 -28.22
CA ALA A 286 -26.53 2.39 -27.87
C ALA A 286 -26.34 1.23 -28.85
N HIS A 287 -26.40 1.50 -30.16
CA HIS A 287 -26.24 0.44 -31.16
C HIS A 287 -24.81 -0.15 -31.20
N PRO A 288 -23.73 0.65 -31.30
CA PRO A 288 -22.36 0.13 -31.19
C PRO A 288 -22.13 -0.70 -29.92
N TYR A 289 -22.59 -0.22 -28.77
CA TYR A 289 -22.37 -0.90 -27.49
C TYR A 289 -23.18 -2.20 -27.38
N THR A 290 -24.50 -2.14 -27.60
CA THR A 290 -25.40 -3.28 -27.33
C THR A 290 -25.42 -4.32 -28.45
N ALA A 291 -25.35 -3.89 -29.71
CA ALA A 291 -25.50 -4.78 -30.86
C ALA A 291 -24.16 -5.24 -31.43
N LEU A 292 -23.16 -4.36 -31.47
CA LEU A 292 -21.83 -4.68 -32.01
C LEU A 292 -20.85 -5.18 -30.95
N GLY A 293 -21.22 -5.11 -29.66
CA GLY A 293 -20.40 -5.55 -28.54
C GLY A 293 -19.19 -4.66 -28.29
N PHE A 294 -19.22 -3.40 -28.71
CA PHE A 294 -18.16 -2.44 -28.44
C PHE A 294 -18.09 -2.13 -26.94
N SER A 295 -16.88 -1.96 -26.45
CA SER A 295 -16.63 -1.33 -25.15
C SER A 295 -17.15 0.11 -25.11
N MET A 296 -17.26 0.72 -23.92
CA MET A 296 -17.67 2.13 -23.83
C MET A 296 -16.71 3.04 -24.61
N LYS A 297 -15.41 2.74 -24.52
CA LYS A 297 -14.36 3.42 -25.28
C LYS A 297 -14.57 3.31 -26.79
N GLU A 298 -14.76 2.10 -27.30
CA GLU A 298 -14.90 1.87 -28.75
C GLU A 298 -16.18 2.49 -29.31
N ALA A 299 -17.28 2.43 -28.56
CA ALA A 299 -18.52 3.12 -28.93
C ALA A 299 -18.32 4.64 -29.02
N PHE A 300 -17.61 5.23 -28.06
CA PHE A 300 -17.26 6.65 -28.09
C PHE A 300 -16.30 7.00 -29.23
N ASP A 301 -15.24 6.23 -29.44
CA ASP A 301 -14.27 6.47 -30.52
C ASP A 301 -14.96 6.42 -31.89
N HIS A 302 -15.85 5.45 -32.09
CA HIS A 302 -16.69 5.37 -33.28
C HIS A 302 -17.53 6.64 -33.46
N TYR A 303 -18.23 7.10 -32.42
CA TYR A 303 -18.99 8.35 -32.46
C TYR A 303 -18.11 9.56 -32.78
N ALA A 304 -17.01 9.73 -32.05
CA ALA A 304 -16.12 10.87 -32.18
C ALA A 304 -15.46 10.94 -33.57
N SER A 305 -15.12 9.79 -34.16
CA SER A 305 -14.56 9.72 -35.52
C SER A 305 -15.57 10.07 -36.63
N SER A 306 -16.87 10.11 -36.31
CA SER A 306 -17.95 10.40 -37.26
C SER A 306 -18.42 11.86 -37.25
N LYS A 307 -17.84 12.71 -36.40
CA LYS A 307 -18.20 14.13 -36.22
C LYS A 307 -17.10 15.04 -36.73
#